data_AF-A0A7V5K9P5-F1
#
_entry.id   AF-A0A7V5K9P5-F1
#
_cell.length_a   1.000
_cell.length_b   1.000
_cell.length_c   1.000
_cell.angle_alpha   90.00
_cell.angle_beta   90.00
_cell.angle_gamma   90.00
#
_symmetry.space_group_name_H-M   'P 1'
#
loop_
_entity.id
_entity.type
_entity.pdbx_description
1 polymer ?
#
loop_
_entity_poly.entity_id
_entity_poly.type
_entity_poly.pdbx_seq_one_letter_code
_entity_poly.pdbx_strand_id
1 'polypeptide(L)' 'IGAGVNCDGQVLVINDILGLYEDFKPKFVRQYANLPPIIEKAARDFIADVKSGAYPSDNESFY' A
#
# COMPACT_ATOMS: atom_id res chain seq x y z
N ILE A 1 -19.30 -8.80 5.98
CA ILE A 1 -17.88 -9.07 6.33
C ILE A 1 -17.80 -10.39 7.08
N GLY A 2 -16.95 -11.33 6.67
CA GLY A 2 -16.78 -12.60 7.38
C GLY A 2 -18.04 -13.49 7.51
N ALA A 3 -19.08 -13.27 6.71
CA ALA A 3 -20.36 -13.97 6.78
C ALA A 3 -20.48 -15.16 5.80
N GLY A 4 -19.38 -15.56 5.17
CA GLY A 4 -19.37 -16.58 4.13
C GLY A 4 -19.86 -16.06 2.77
N VAL A 5 -20.02 -16.99 1.82
CA VAL A 5 -20.32 -16.69 0.41
C VAL A 5 -21.81 -16.41 0.13
N ASN A 6 -22.71 -16.79 1.05
CA ASN A 6 -24.16 -16.68 0.88
C ASN A 6 -24.67 -15.30 1.31
N CYS A 7 -24.11 -14.24 0.71
CA CYS A 7 -24.54 -12.85 0.90
C CYS A 7 -24.60 -12.15 -0.46
N ASP A 8 -25.48 -11.16 -0.62
CA ASP A 8 -25.62 -10.40 -1.86
C ASP A 8 -24.39 -9.52 -2.17
N GLY A 9 -23.51 -9.32 -1.19
CA GLY A 9 -22.29 -8.54 -1.33
C GLY A 9 -21.26 -8.87 -0.26
N GLN A 10 -20.05 -8.39 -0.47
CA GLN A 10 -18.92 -8.55 0.44
C GLN A 10 -18.30 -7.18 0.73
N VAL A 11 -17.77 -7.02 1.94
CA VAL A 11 -17.11 -5.80 2.39
C VAL A 11 -15.89 -6.18 3.23
N LEU A 12 -14.77 -5.51 2.96
CA LEU A 12 -13.48 -5.65 3.62
C LEU A 12 -12.85 -4.26 3.77
N VAL A 13 -11.95 -4.10 4.74
CA VAL A 13 -11.17 -2.87 4.89
C VAL A 13 -10.05 -2.86 3.84
N ILE A 14 -9.86 -1.72 3.17
CA ILE A 14 -8.87 -1.61 2.09
C ILE A 14 -7.44 -1.93 2.55
N ASN A 15 -7.07 -1.50 3.76
CA ASN A 15 -5.77 -1.76 4.35
C ASN A 15 -5.50 -3.26 4.54
N ASP A 16 -6.53 -4.04 4.89
CA ASP A 16 -6.39 -5.48 5.11
C ASP A 16 -6.23 -6.23 3.78
N ILE A 17 -6.99 -5.85 2.74
CA ILE A 17 -6.88 -6.49 1.41
C ILE A 17 -5.58 -6.11 0.71
N LEU A 18 -5.05 -4.92 0.96
CA LEU A 18 -3.76 -4.49 0.42
C LEU A 18 -2.57 -4.96 1.28
N GLY A 19 -2.84 -5.63 2.40
CA GLY A 19 -1.80 -6.17 3.28
C GLY A 19 -0.90 -5.09 3.86
N LEU A 20 -1.47 -3.95 4.29
CA LEU A 20 -0.70 -2.84 4.86
C LEU A 20 0.01 -3.20 6.18
N TYR A 21 -0.59 -4.10 6.97
CA TYR A 21 -0.06 -4.55 8.25
C TYR A 21 0.28 -6.05 8.18
N GLU A 22 1.49 -6.42 8.59
CA GLU A 22 1.95 -7.82 8.57
C GLU A 22 1.56 -8.59 9.84
N ASP A 23 1.48 -7.90 10.98
CA ASP A 23 1.32 -8.53 12.30
C ASP A 23 -0.09 -9.06 12.56
N PHE A 24 -1.10 -8.54 11.86
CA PHE A 24 -2.49 -8.94 12.06
C PHE A 24 -3.21 -9.19 10.75
N LYS A 25 -3.56 -10.47 10.52
CA LYS A 25 -4.35 -10.91 9.38
C LYS A 25 -5.64 -11.59 9.86
N PRO A 26 -6.81 -10.93 9.75
CA PRO A 26 -8.07 -11.58 10.06
C PRO A 26 -8.31 -12.79 9.15
N LYS A 27 -8.79 -13.90 9.71
CA LYS A 27 -9.00 -15.17 8.96
C LYS A 27 -9.92 -15.04 7.75
N PHE A 28 -10.84 -14.08 7.76
CA PHE A 28 -11.80 -13.84 6.68
C PHE A 28 -11.26 -12.91 5.56
N VAL A 29 -10.01 -12.45 5.67
CA VAL A 29 -9.39 -11.57 4.67
C VAL A 29 -8.46 -12.36 3.76
N ARG A 30 -8.71 -12.28 2.45
CA ARG A 30 -7.70 -12.56 1.42
C ARG A 30 -6.93 -11.29 1.14
N GLN A 31 -5.60 -11.33 1.30
CA GLN A 31 -4.71 -10.28 0.83
C GLN A 31 -4.50 -10.42 -0.68
N TYR A 32 -4.58 -9.30 -1.38
CA TYR A 32 -4.35 -9.16 -2.82
C TYR A 32 -3.04 -8.43 -3.14
N ALA A 33 -2.42 -7.78 -2.15
CA ALA A 33 -1.11 -7.17 -2.25
C ALA A 33 -0.31 -7.35 -0.95
N ASN A 34 0.99 -7.09 -1.03
CA ASN A 34 1.90 -6.96 0.12
C ASN A 34 2.54 -5.55 0.06
N LEU A 35 1.89 -4.58 0.71
CA LEU A 35 2.31 -3.17 0.64
C LEU A 35 3.59 -2.81 1.41
N PRO A 36 3.93 -3.38 2.59
CA PRO A 36 5.12 -3.02 3.34
C PRO A 36 6.42 -2.94 2.53
N PRO A 37 6.83 -3.97 1.75
CA PRO A 37 8.05 -3.87 0.95
C PRO A 37 7.93 -2.84 -0.19
N ILE A 38 6.73 -2.61 -0.73
CA ILE A 38 6.48 -1.62 -1.79
C ILE A 38 6.64 -0.20 -1.24
N ILE A 39 6.05 0.06 -0.06
CA ILE A 39 6.16 1.33 0.65
C ILE A 39 7.60 1.59 1.06
N GLU A 40 8.28 0.58 1.61
CA GLU A 40 9.69 0.70 1.99
C GLU A 40 10.56 1.06 0.77
N LYS A 41 10.37 0.37 -0.35
CA LYS A 41 11.09 0.68 -1.59
C LYS A 41 10.82 2.11 -2.04
N ALA A 42 9.55 2.52 -2.12
CA ALA A 42 9.18 3.87 -2.55
C ALA A 42 9.80 4.96 -1.65
N ALA A 43 9.81 4.75 -0.33
CA ALA A 43 10.45 5.67 0.60
C ALA A 43 11.97 5.74 0.39
N ARG A 44 12.64 4.60 0.15
CA ARG A 44 14.08 4.56 -0.16
C ARG A 44 14.41 5.27 -1.46
N ASP A 45 13.63 5.03 -2.51
CA ASP A 45 13.79 5.66 -3.82
C ASP A 45 13.65 7.17 -3.69
N PHE A 46 12.59 7.65 -3.04
CA PHE A 46 12.38 9.07 -2.78
C PHE A 46 13.55 9.71 -2.01
N ILE A 47 14.07 9.04 -0.98
CA ILE A 47 15.25 9.51 -0.24
C ILE A 47 16.48 9.59 -1.16
N ALA A 48 16.67 8.63 -2.06
CA ALA A 48 17.77 8.63 -3.01
C ALA A 48 17.65 9.78 -4.02
N ASP A 49 16.45 10.05 -4.52
CA ASP A 49 16.19 11.13 -5.47
C ASP A 49 16.41 12.50 -4.82
N VAL A 50 15.97 12.70 -3.58
CA VAL A 50 16.23 13.93 -2.81
C VAL A 50 17.73 14.11 -2.56
N LYS A 51 18.45 13.05 -2.16
CA LYS A 51 19.89 13.14 -1.86
C LYS A 51 20.74 13.38 -3.09
N SER A 52 20.33 12.86 -4.24
CA SER A 52 21.03 13.04 -5.51
C SER A 52 20.67 14.36 -6.19
N GLY A 53 19.62 15.05 -5.73
CA GLY A 53 19.07 16.24 -6.39
C GLY A 53 18.25 15.92 -7.64
N ALA A 54 17.89 14.64 -7.86
CA ALA A 54 16.99 14.23 -8.94
C ALA A 54 15.53 14.64 -8.66
N TYR A 55 15.16 14.83 -7.38
CA TYR A 55 13.87 15.36 -6.98
C TYR A 55 14.01 16.62 -6.10
N PRO A 56 13.19 17.67 -6.32
CA PRO A 56 12.30 17.83 -7.47
C PRO A 56 13.10 18.18 -8.74
N SER A 57 12.61 17.73 -9.89
CA SER A 57 13.06 18.18 -11.20
C SER A 57 12.35 19.47 -11.63
N ASP A 58 12.78 20.05 -12.76
CA ASP A 58 12.13 21.23 -13.35
C ASP A 58 10.64 20.97 -13.65
N ASN A 59 10.27 19.74 -14.08
CA ASN A 59 8.88 19.37 -14.36
C ASN A 59 8.02 19.22 -13.08
N GLU A 60 8.66 19.14 -11.92
CA GLU A 60 8.03 19.04 -10.60
C GLU A 60 8.12 20.39 -9.84
N SER A 61 8.50 21.46 -10.54
CA SER A 61 8.71 22.81 -10.04
C SER A 61 7.87 23.83 -10.81
N PHE A 62 7.48 24.94 -10.16
CA PHE A 62 6.56 25.96 -10.73
C PHE A 62 7.24 27.26 -11.19
N TYR A 63 8.55 27.40 -10.98
CA TYR A 63 9.28 28.65 -11.24
C TYR A 63 9.79 28.76 -12.68
#